data_AF-A0A812X6H7-F1
#
_entry.id   AF-A0A812X6H7-F1
#
_cell.length_a   1.000
_cell.length_b   1.000
_cell.length_c   1.000
_cell.angle_alpha   90.00
_cell.angle_beta   90.00
_cell.angle_gamma   90.00
#
_symmetry.space_group_name_H-M   'P 1'
#
loop_
_entity.id
_entity.type
_entity.pdbx_description
1 polymer ?
#
loop_
_entity_poly.entity_id
_entity_poly.type
_entity_poly.pdbx_seq_one_letter_code
_entity_poly.pdbx_strand_id
1 'polypeptide(L)'
;MAIGLKRSFSPEDCGLTDAACPGSPVPSTEHAACSESLVFKASCASVQEEIEARIGLNMDRKKLRGNYTLLVSETGVCTKASRATSPFADPGPFTDLFGFRYLTDGSDCHVLACSESQVKSLCDFSTNFCNLFNLYCNEADGCEIVHSNLEHDPAQFDQLCDHTAKCGGYETLADQCTRR
;
A
#
# COMPACT_ATOMS: atom_id res chain seq x y z
N MET A 1 -22.96 -35.68 -9.03
CA MET A 1 -21.76 -34.82 -9.13
C MET A 1 -22.20 -33.41 -9.47
N ALA A 2 -22.03 -32.47 -8.54
CA ALA A 2 -21.90 -31.03 -8.75
C ALA A 2 -21.72 -30.39 -7.36
N ILE A 3 -20.48 -30.28 -6.90
CA ILE A 3 -20.14 -29.54 -5.69
C ILE A 3 -20.04 -28.07 -6.12
N GLY A 4 -21.12 -27.32 -5.95
CA GLY A 4 -21.12 -25.87 -6.12
C GLY A 4 -20.56 -25.22 -4.86
N LEU A 5 -19.24 -25.01 -4.82
CA LEU A 5 -18.62 -24.13 -3.82
C LEU A 5 -18.96 -22.67 -4.16
N LYS A 6 -20.12 -22.21 -3.71
CA LYS A 6 -20.31 -20.78 -3.42
C LYS A 6 -19.51 -20.51 -2.14
N ARG A 7 -18.23 -20.13 -2.26
CA ARG A 7 -17.57 -19.42 -1.16
C ARG A 7 -18.23 -18.05 -1.07
N SER A 8 -19.16 -17.92 -0.13
CA SER A 8 -19.60 -16.61 0.37
C SER A 8 -18.39 -15.97 1.04
N PHE A 9 -17.70 -15.08 0.32
CA PHE A 9 -16.62 -14.28 0.87
C PHE A 9 -17.21 -13.30 1.88
N SER A 10 -16.86 -13.46 3.15
CA SER A 10 -17.17 -12.51 4.21
C SER A 10 -16.26 -11.28 4.06
N PRO A 11 -16.70 -10.05 4.37
CA PRO A 11 -15.87 -8.85 4.42
C PRO A 11 -14.73 -8.87 5.47
N GLU A 12 -14.55 -9.97 6.22
CA GLU A 12 -13.73 -10.02 7.45
C GLU A 12 -12.37 -10.72 7.32
N ASP A 13 -12.07 -11.36 6.18
CA ASP A 13 -10.85 -12.17 6.01
C ASP A 13 -9.64 -11.35 5.51
N CYS A 14 -9.21 -10.39 6.36
CA CYS A 14 -7.84 -9.81 6.51
C CYS A 14 -7.86 -8.43 7.21
N GLY A 15 -8.46 -8.35 8.40
CA GLY A 15 -8.79 -7.07 9.03
C GLY A 15 -7.63 -6.29 9.66
N LEU A 16 -7.60 -4.96 9.41
CA LEU A 16 -7.63 -3.93 10.47
C LEU A 16 -8.87 -2.98 10.30
N THR A 17 -9.85 -3.46 9.52
CA THR A 17 -11.15 -2.89 9.06
C THR A 17 -11.03 -1.68 8.13
N ASP A 18 -11.16 -1.73 6.80
CA ASP A 18 -11.64 -2.66 5.76
C ASP A 18 -10.54 -3.61 5.20
N ALA A 19 -10.85 -4.45 4.20
CA ALA A 19 -9.99 -5.54 3.75
C ALA A 19 -8.60 -5.11 3.23
N ALA A 20 -8.42 -3.86 2.81
CA ALA A 20 -7.11 -3.24 2.56
C ALA A 20 -6.79 -2.09 3.55
N CYS A 21 -7.74 -1.18 3.76
CA CYS A 21 -7.59 0.01 4.60
C CYS A 21 -7.60 -0.32 6.10
N PRO A 22 -6.55 0.00 6.88
CA PRO A 22 -6.47 -0.36 8.29
C PRO A 22 -7.21 0.60 9.25
N GLY A 23 -7.82 1.66 8.75
CA GLY A 23 -8.45 2.72 9.52
C GLY A 23 -7.44 3.66 10.18
N SER A 24 -7.96 4.75 10.73
CA SER A 24 -7.20 5.72 11.52
C SER A 24 -7.95 6.14 12.78
N PRO A 25 -7.26 6.37 13.91
CA PRO A 25 -7.87 6.98 15.10
C PRO A 25 -8.17 8.47 14.90
N VAL A 26 -7.67 9.09 13.82
CA VAL A 26 -7.89 10.50 13.49
C VAL A 26 -9.07 10.59 12.51
N PRO A 27 -9.94 11.62 12.57
CA PRO A 27 -11.01 11.78 11.57
C PRO A 27 -10.46 11.90 10.14
N SER A 28 -11.19 11.35 9.15
CA SER A 28 -10.81 11.39 7.72
C SER A 28 -10.66 12.79 7.13
N THR A 29 -11.12 13.83 7.84
CA THR A 29 -10.89 15.24 7.47
C THR A 29 -9.56 15.80 7.96
N GLU A 30 -8.82 15.04 8.77
CA GLU A 30 -7.62 15.48 9.50
C GLU A 30 -6.39 14.60 9.25
N HIS A 31 -6.57 13.37 8.79
CA HIS A 31 -5.46 12.52 8.33
C HIS A 31 -5.48 12.38 6.81
N ALA A 32 -4.29 12.22 6.24
CA ALA A 32 -4.11 11.81 4.87
C ALA A 32 -4.20 10.29 4.73
N ALA A 33 -4.65 9.86 3.57
CA ALA A 33 -4.76 8.47 3.18
C ALA A 33 -4.67 8.36 1.66
N CYS A 34 -4.44 7.15 1.15
CA CYS A 34 -4.56 6.84 -0.27
C CYS A 34 -4.84 5.36 -0.47
N SER A 35 -5.71 5.04 -1.42
CA SER A 35 -6.10 3.70 -1.83
C SER A 35 -6.01 3.54 -3.35
N GLU A 36 -5.52 2.37 -3.76
CA GLU A 36 -5.29 2.04 -5.16
C GLU A 36 -5.64 0.59 -5.47
N SER A 37 -6.04 0.35 -6.72
CA SER A 37 -6.19 -0.98 -7.30
C SER A 37 -5.12 -1.23 -8.35
N LEU A 38 -4.47 -2.37 -8.25
CA LEU A 38 -3.35 -2.81 -9.07
C LEU A 38 -3.67 -4.15 -9.73
N VAL A 39 -3.11 -4.38 -10.91
CA VAL A 39 -3.17 -5.66 -11.61
C VAL A 39 -1.76 -6.05 -12.01
N PHE A 40 -1.28 -7.17 -11.49
CA PHE A 40 0.06 -7.71 -11.77
C PHE A 40 -0.03 -8.88 -12.73
N LYS A 41 0.89 -8.95 -13.70
CA LYS A 41 1.08 -10.11 -14.60
C LYS A 41 1.89 -11.22 -13.93
N ALA A 42 1.48 -11.59 -12.71
CA ALA A 42 2.14 -12.58 -11.86
C ALA A 42 1.14 -13.21 -10.87
N SER A 43 1.51 -14.34 -10.27
CA SER A 43 0.71 -14.96 -9.21
C SER A 43 0.67 -14.09 -7.95
N CYS A 44 -0.44 -14.12 -7.22
CA CYS A 44 -0.54 -13.38 -5.95
C CYS A 44 0.49 -13.80 -4.91
N ALA A 45 0.96 -15.05 -4.94
CA ALA A 45 2.03 -15.51 -4.07
C ALA A 45 3.36 -14.78 -4.39
N SER A 46 3.70 -14.62 -5.67
CA SER A 46 4.91 -13.90 -6.10
C SER A 46 4.82 -12.40 -5.78
N VAL A 47 3.65 -11.80 -5.96
CA VAL A 47 3.41 -10.40 -5.61
C VAL A 47 3.56 -10.19 -4.10
N GLN A 48 2.94 -11.04 -3.30
CA GLN A 48 3.05 -10.98 -1.83
C GLN A 48 4.49 -11.20 -1.35
N GLU A 49 5.22 -12.15 -1.94
CA GLU A 49 6.63 -12.43 -1.61
C GLU A 49 7.52 -11.20 -1.84
N GLU A 50 7.39 -10.53 -2.99
CA GLU A 50 8.15 -9.30 -3.28
C GLU A 50 7.80 -8.17 -2.29
N ILE A 51 6.51 -7.95 -2.02
CA ILE A 51 6.03 -6.92 -1.10
C ILE A 51 6.58 -7.16 0.32
N GLU A 52 6.46 -8.38 0.82
CA GLU A 52 6.91 -8.73 2.17
C GLU A 52 8.44 -8.72 2.29
N ALA A 53 9.17 -9.11 1.25
CA ALA A 53 10.62 -8.99 1.23
C ALA A 53 11.07 -7.53 1.25
N ARG A 54 10.38 -6.65 0.51
CA ARG A 54 10.65 -5.20 0.53
C ARG A 54 10.35 -4.57 1.88
N ILE A 55 9.27 -5.00 2.55
CA ILE A 55 8.98 -4.61 3.95
C ILE A 55 10.15 -5.04 4.84
N GLY A 56 10.58 -6.30 4.78
CA GLY A 56 11.65 -6.83 5.62
C GLY A 56 13.01 -6.13 5.42
N LEU A 57 13.31 -5.74 4.18
CA LEU A 57 14.52 -4.99 3.83
C LEU A 57 14.40 -3.47 4.00
N ASN A 58 13.22 -2.98 4.41
CA ASN A 58 12.93 -1.55 4.53
C ASN A 58 13.19 -0.78 3.23
N MET A 59 12.76 -1.36 2.11
CA MET A 59 13.02 -0.78 0.79
C MET A 59 12.28 0.55 0.61
N ASP A 60 13.03 1.54 0.16
CA ASP A 60 12.53 2.86 -0.21
C ASP A 60 13.27 3.28 -1.47
N ARG A 61 12.54 3.55 -2.56
CA ARG A 61 13.10 3.89 -3.87
C ARG A 61 14.08 5.06 -3.81
N LYS A 62 13.85 6.00 -2.89
CA LYS A 62 14.67 7.21 -2.70
C LYS A 62 15.60 7.10 -1.50
N LYS A 63 15.68 5.93 -0.87
CA LYS A 63 16.53 5.62 0.29
C LYS A 63 16.25 6.58 1.45
N LEU A 64 14.99 7.02 1.58
CA LEU A 64 14.56 7.84 2.69
C LEU A 64 14.58 7.04 3.99
N ARG A 65 14.85 7.74 5.10
CA ARG A 65 14.92 7.11 6.42
C ARG A 65 13.51 6.83 6.93
N GLY A 66 13.32 5.64 7.48
CA GLY A 66 12.08 5.20 8.11
C GLY A 66 12.12 3.70 8.31
N ASN A 67 11.06 3.14 8.88
CA ASN A 67 10.96 1.71 9.09
C ASN A 67 9.59 1.17 8.70
N TYR A 68 9.59 0.18 7.81
CA TYR A 68 8.45 -0.70 7.58
C TYR A 68 8.46 -1.83 8.61
N THR A 69 7.30 -2.13 9.19
CA THR A 69 7.13 -3.26 10.10
C THR A 69 5.97 -4.13 9.61
N LEU A 70 6.24 -5.40 9.32
CA LEU A 70 5.22 -6.39 8.99
C LEU A 70 4.36 -6.67 10.23
N LEU A 71 3.03 -6.60 10.09
CA LEU A 71 2.07 -6.83 11.16
C LEU A 71 1.25 -8.10 10.93
N VAL A 72 0.80 -8.33 9.70
CA VAL A 72 0.01 -9.49 9.29
C VAL A 72 0.50 -9.99 7.94
N SER A 73 0.62 -11.31 7.80
CA SER A 73 0.86 -12.00 6.53
C SER A 73 -0.06 -13.22 6.51
N GLU A 74 -1.01 -13.22 5.58
CA GLU A 74 -1.84 -14.38 5.26
C GLU A 74 -1.64 -14.71 3.78
N THR A 75 -1.02 -15.87 3.52
CA THR A 75 -0.56 -16.27 2.19
C THR A 75 -1.69 -16.29 1.16
N GLY A 76 -1.52 -15.52 0.09
CA GLY A 76 -2.48 -15.36 -1.00
C GLY A 76 -3.73 -14.55 -0.64
N VAL A 77 -3.81 -13.97 0.57
CA VAL A 77 -4.99 -13.26 1.06
C VAL A 77 -4.66 -11.81 1.38
N CYS A 78 -3.69 -11.55 2.26
CA CYS A 78 -3.27 -10.18 2.55
C CYS A 78 -1.90 -10.04 3.21
N THR A 79 -1.41 -8.80 3.17
CA THR A 79 -0.30 -8.30 3.96
C THR A 79 -0.75 -7.01 4.65
N LYS A 80 -0.50 -6.87 5.96
CA LYS A 80 -0.67 -5.60 6.70
C LYS A 80 0.65 -5.20 7.33
N ALA A 81 0.95 -3.92 7.32
CA ALA A 81 2.19 -3.40 7.86
C ALA A 81 2.02 -1.94 8.31
N SER A 82 3.05 -1.42 8.97
CA SER A 82 3.17 0.00 9.29
C SER A 82 4.40 0.59 8.61
N ARG A 83 4.38 1.90 8.36
CA ARG A 83 5.56 2.70 8.05
C ARG A 83 5.68 3.81 9.08
N ALA A 84 6.81 3.86 9.78
CA ALA A 84 7.21 5.02 10.57
C ALA A 84 8.26 5.82 9.80
N THR A 85 8.09 7.14 9.72
CA THR A 85 9.16 8.02 9.19
C THR A 85 10.32 8.10 10.17
N SER A 86 11.42 8.74 9.77
CA SER A 86 12.49 9.04 10.71
C SER A 86 11.98 9.86 11.91
N PRO A 87 12.50 9.65 13.13
CA PRO A 87 12.28 10.55 14.27
C PRO A 87 12.69 12.01 14.01
N PHE A 88 13.47 12.26 12.94
CA PHE A 88 13.94 13.57 12.50
C PHE A 88 13.28 14.03 11.19
N ALA A 89 12.21 13.38 10.75
CA ALA A 89 11.46 13.79 9.55
C ALA A 89 10.84 15.17 9.76
N ASP A 90 10.81 15.99 8.70
CA ASP A 90 10.24 17.33 8.72
C ASP A 90 9.41 17.57 7.43
N PRO A 91 8.07 17.55 7.52
CA PRO A 91 7.26 17.37 8.73
C PRO A 91 7.29 15.92 9.27
N GLY A 92 7.03 15.77 10.56
CA GLY A 92 6.96 14.45 11.21
C GLY A 92 7.41 14.48 12.68
N PRO A 93 7.65 13.29 13.29
CA PRO A 93 7.51 11.97 12.70
C PRO A 93 6.05 11.56 12.49
N PHE A 94 5.81 10.72 11.49
CA PHE A 94 4.51 10.14 11.19
C PHE A 94 4.56 8.61 11.24
N THR A 95 3.41 8.02 11.53
CA THR A 95 3.18 6.59 11.41
C THR A 95 1.94 6.38 10.57
N ASP A 96 2.07 5.56 9.54
CA ASP A 96 0.98 5.13 8.71
C ASP A 96 0.79 3.62 8.89
N LEU A 97 -0.46 3.17 8.88
CA LEU A 97 -0.80 1.76 8.72
C LEU A 97 -1.23 1.55 7.28
N PHE A 98 -0.86 0.40 6.71
CA PHE A 98 -1.27 0.07 5.36
C PHE A 98 -1.53 -1.43 5.18
N GLY A 99 -2.17 -1.76 4.07
CA GLY A 99 -2.47 -3.14 3.72
C GLY A 99 -2.60 -3.38 2.23
N PHE A 100 -2.33 -4.62 1.84
CA PHE A 100 -2.55 -5.19 0.53
C PHE A 100 -3.50 -6.37 0.66
N ARG A 101 -4.56 -6.41 -0.15
CA ARG A 101 -5.43 -7.57 -0.31
C ARG A 101 -5.22 -8.17 -1.68
N TYR A 102 -4.97 -9.48 -1.73
CA TYR A 102 -4.69 -10.21 -2.96
C TYR A 102 -5.94 -10.96 -3.43
N LEU A 103 -6.21 -10.86 -4.73
CA LEU A 103 -7.34 -11.50 -5.40
C LEU A 103 -6.83 -12.15 -6.68
N THR A 104 -6.80 -13.49 -6.69
CA THR A 104 -6.37 -14.25 -7.87
C THR A 104 -7.43 -14.18 -8.96
N ASP A 105 -7.03 -13.78 -10.17
CA ASP A 105 -7.84 -13.89 -11.39
C ASP A 105 -7.04 -14.58 -12.50
N GLY A 106 -7.31 -15.85 -12.73
CA GLY A 106 -6.53 -16.66 -13.68
C GLY A 106 -5.05 -16.73 -13.29
N SER A 107 -4.18 -16.18 -14.15
CA SER A 107 -2.73 -16.06 -13.93
C SER A 107 -2.31 -14.73 -13.31
N ASP A 108 -3.22 -13.75 -13.28
CA ASP A 108 -2.94 -12.40 -12.84
C ASP A 108 -3.32 -12.24 -11.37
N CYS A 109 -2.68 -11.27 -10.70
CA CYS A 109 -3.02 -10.91 -9.34
C CYS A 109 -3.62 -9.50 -9.30
N HIS A 110 -4.86 -9.42 -8.85
CA HIS A 110 -5.49 -8.15 -8.51
C HIS A 110 -5.18 -7.81 -7.07
N VAL A 111 -4.77 -6.58 -6.83
CA VAL A 111 -4.41 -6.11 -5.50
C VAL A 111 -5.16 -4.84 -5.18
N LEU A 112 -5.83 -4.82 -4.03
CA LEU A 112 -6.34 -3.60 -3.41
C LEU A 112 -5.35 -3.19 -2.33
N ALA A 113 -4.81 -1.99 -2.43
CA ALA A 113 -3.84 -1.45 -1.49
C ALA A 113 -4.34 -0.15 -0.87
N CYS A 114 -4.05 0.07 0.40
CA CYS A 114 -4.49 1.28 1.10
C CYS A 114 -3.53 1.60 2.24
N SER A 115 -3.21 2.89 2.40
CA SER A 115 -2.38 3.42 3.48
C SER A 115 -3.10 4.60 4.12
N GLU A 116 -3.16 4.62 5.45
CA GLU A 116 -3.84 5.64 6.24
C GLU A 116 -2.94 6.13 7.38
N SER A 117 -2.82 7.45 7.47
CA SER A 117 -2.03 8.06 8.54
C SER A 117 -2.70 7.94 9.89
N GLN A 118 -1.92 7.55 10.89
CA GLN A 118 -2.41 7.32 12.26
C GLN A 118 -2.38 8.58 13.13
N VAL A 119 -1.98 9.69 12.54
CA VAL A 119 -1.87 11.01 13.17
C VAL A 119 -2.41 12.08 12.24
N LYS A 120 -2.58 13.30 12.76
CA LYS A 120 -3.07 14.42 11.97
C LYS A 120 -2.01 14.84 10.95
N SER A 121 -2.23 14.48 9.69
CA SER A 121 -1.32 14.76 8.57
C SER A 121 -1.87 15.78 7.57
N LEU A 122 -3.17 16.09 7.53
CA LEU A 122 -3.86 17.06 6.64
C LEU A 122 -3.54 16.95 5.13
N CYS A 123 -2.28 17.16 4.73
CA CYS A 123 -1.71 16.93 3.41
C CYS A 123 -0.60 15.89 3.50
N ASP A 124 -0.63 14.92 2.61
CA ASP A 124 0.27 13.78 2.59
C ASP A 124 1.52 14.02 1.77
N PHE A 125 1.41 14.90 0.75
CA PHE A 125 2.39 15.04 -0.32
C PHE A 125 2.75 13.69 -0.95
N SER A 126 1.73 12.85 -1.15
CA SER A 126 1.81 11.47 -1.63
C SER A 126 2.44 10.45 -0.68
N THR A 127 2.65 10.75 0.61
CA THR A 127 3.33 9.81 1.53
C THR A 127 2.64 8.44 1.64
N ASN A 128 1.31 8.39 1.80
CA ASN A 128 0.56 7.13 1.83
C ASN A 128 0.66 6.37 0.51
N PHE A 129 0.57 7.05 -0.64
CA PHE A 129 0.83 6.42 -1.94
C PHE A 129 2.26 5.87 -2.02
N CYS A 130 3.25 6.66 -1.62
CA CYS A 130 4.66 6.28 -1.69
C CYS A 130 5.01 5.11 -0.77
N ASN A 131 4.34 4.99 0.38
CA ASN A 131 4.46 3.83 1.26
C ASN A 131 4.07 2.53 0.54
N LEU A 132 3.04 2.57 -0.30
CA LEU A 132 2.60 1.44 -1.10
C LEU A 132 3.51 1.23 -2.31
N PHE A 133 3.75 2.30 -3.10
CA PHE A 133 4.52 2.26 -4.34
C PHE A 133 5.92 1.70 -4.15
N ASN A 134 6.62 2.08 -3.07
CA ASN A 134 7.95 1.55 -2.75
C ASN A 134 8.00 0.01 -2.64
N LEU A 135 6.88 -0.63 -2.30
CA LEU A 135 6.78 -2.06 -2.03
C LEU A 135 6.42 -2.89 -3.26
N TYR A 136 5.96 -2.28 -4.35
CA TYR A 136 5.66 -3.02 -5.59
C TYR A 136 6.33 -2.46 -6.85
N CYS A 137 6.95 -1.27 -6.76
CA CYS A 137 7.60 -0.63 -7.90
C CYS A 137 8.69 -1.52 -8.52
N ASN A 138 8.79 -1.48 -9.84
CA ASN A 138 9.64 -2.37 -10.61
C ASN A 138 10.81 -1.61 -11.26
N GLU A 139 11.56 -2.25 -12.18
CA GLU A 139 12.68 -1.59 -12.86
C GLU A 139 12.26 -0.40 -13.73
N ALA A 140 11.10 -0.47 -14.39
CA ALA A 140 10.59 0.63 -15.21
C ALA A 140 10.21 1.85 -14.34
N ASP A 141 9.84 1.61 -13.09
CA ASP A 141 9.66 2.65 -12.07
C ASP A 141 10.99 3.15 -11.48
N GLY A 142 12.12 2.52 -11.82
CA GLY A 142 13.44 2.84 -11.29
C GLY A 142 13.68 2.31 -9.88
N CYS A 143 13.06 1.19 -9.52
CA CYS A 143 13.32 0.46 -8.29
C CYS A 143 14.31 -0.70 -8.49
N GLU A 144 15.05 -1.03 -7.43
CA GLU A 144 15.88 -2.23 -7.38
C GLU A 144 14.97 -3.46 -7.18
N ILE A 145 15.18 -4.54 -7.95
CA ILE A 145 14.43 -5.80 -7.78
C ILE A 145 14.93 -6.53 -6.53
N VAL A 146 14.02 -7.05 -5.70
CA VAL A 146 14.37 -7.91 -4.57
C VAL A 146 14.29 -9.40 -4.95
N HIS A 147 13.13 -9.85 -5.43
CA HIS A 147 12.89 -11.22 -5.90
C HIS A 147 12.34 -11.25 -7.33
N SER A 148 11.35 -10.42 -7.63
CA SER A 148 10.63 -10.44 -8.91
C SER A 148 10.45 -9.04 -9.50
N ASN A 149 10.69 -8.90 -10.81
CA ASN A 149 10.35 -7.70 -11.56
C ASN A 149 8.84 -7.72 -11.85
N LEU A 150 8.04 -7.16 -10.95
CA LEU A 150 6.58 -7.21 -11.03
C LEU A 150 6.06 -6.25 -12.11
N GLU A 151 5.72 -6.78 -13.29
CA GLU A 151 4.98 -6.02 -14.29
C GLU A 151 3.54 -5.79 -13.80
N HIS A 152 3.10 -4.54 -13.82
CA HIS A 152 1.76 -4.15 -13.43
C HIS A 152 1.16 -3.14 -14.40
N ASP A 153 -0.16 -3.19 -14.53
CA ASP A 153 -0.93 -2.16 -15.23
C ASP A 153 -0.87 -0.84 -14.43
N PRO A 154 -1.18 0.33 -15.06
CA PRO A 154 -1.26 1.59 -14.33
C PRO A 154 -2.27 1.53 -13.17
N ALA A 155 -1.82 1.94 -11.98
CA ALA A 155 -2.63 1.98 -10.78
C ALA A 155 -3.92 2.79 -10.99
N GLN A 156 -5.03 2.29 -10.46
CA GLN A 156 -6.31 2.99 -10.43
C GLN A 156 -6.54 3.54 -9.02
N PHE A 157 -6.60 4.86 -8.89
CA PHE A 157 -6.76 5.54 -7.61
C PHE A 157 -8.22 5.87 -7.32
N ASP A 158 -8.61 5.77 -6.05
CA ASP A 158 -9.93 6.19 -5.61
C ASP A 158 -9.92 7.62 -5.00
N GLN A 159 -11.05 8.02 -4.46
CA GLN A 159 -11.24 9.35 -3.85
C GLN A 159 -10.45 9.54 -2.55
N LEU A 160 -9.94 8.47 -1.93
CA LEU A 160 -9.15 8.56 -0.71
C LEU A 160 -7.81 9.28 -0.98
N CYS A 161 -7.27 9.15 -2.19
CA CYS A 161 -6.08 9.87 -2.63
C CYS A 161 -6.36 11.32 -3.11
N ASP A 162 -7.63 11.73 -3.20
CA ASP A 162 -8.00 13.08 -3.64
C ASP A 162 -8.05 14.04 -2.45
N HIS A 163 -6.98 14.82 -2.27
CA HIS A 163 -6.90 15.82 -1.22
C HIS A 163 -7.16 17.23 -1.75
N THR A 164 -7.84 17.39 -2.89
CA THR A 164 -8.08 18.69 -3.55
C THR A 164 -8.64 19.74 -2.59
N ALA A 165 -9.58 19.37 -1.72
CA ALA A 165 -10.19 20.30 -0.77
C ALA A 165 -9.22 20.88 0.28
N LYS A 166 -8.09 20.20 0.55
CA LYS A 166 -7.11 20.58 1.56
C LYS A 166 -5.78 21.02 0.96
N CYS A 167 -5.37 20.38 -0.13
CA CYS A 167 -4.01 20.35 -0.64
C CYS A 167 -3.93 20.60 -2.16
N GLY A 168 -5.07 20.72 -2.84
CA GLY A 168 -5.14 21.19 -4.23
C GLY A 168 -4.91 20.14 -5.32
N GLY A 169 -4.93 18.85 -5.01
CA GLY A 169 -4.98 17.80 -6.03
C GLY A 169 -4.98 16.39 -5.48
N TYR A 170 -4.83 15.44 -6.40
CA TYR A 170 -4.53 14.04 -6.12
C TYR A 170 -3.07 13.87 -5.71
N GLU A 171 -2.85 13.12 -4.65
CA GLU A 171 -1.51 12.90 -4.09
C GLU A 171 -1.02 11.48 -4.41
N THR A 172 -0.79 11.25 -5.71
CA THR A 172 -0.49 9.93 -6.31
C THR A 172 0.74 9.97 -7.21
N LEU A 173 1.64 10.93 -6.98
CA LEU A 173 2.75 11.21 -7.89
C LEU A 173 4.05 10.55 -7.42
N ALA A 174 4.56 9.60 -8.20
CA ALA A 174 5.77 8.85 -7.88
C ALA A 174 7.05 9.71 -7.83
N ASP A 175 7.05 10.90 -8.43
CA ASP A 175 8.13 11.87 -8.30
C ASP A 175 8.10 12.60 -6.94
N GLN A 176 6.96 12.61 -6.23
CA GLN A 176 6.80 13.19 -4.91
C GLN A 176 7.29 12.28 -3.78
N CYS A 177 7.59 11.00 -4.07
CA CYS A 177 8.17 10.04 -3.11
C CYS A 177 9.62 10.36 -2.66
N THR A 178 10.02 11.64 -2.72
CA THR A 178 11.37 12.15 -2.42
C THR A 178 11.41 13.08 -1.21
N ARG A 179 10.28 13.41 -0.58
CA ARG A 179 10.26 14.34 0.56
C ARG A 179 10.82 13.66 1.82
N ARG A 180 11.71 14.37 2.52
CA ARG A 180 12.60 13.83 3.56
C ARG A 180 12.01 13.90 4.96
#